data_AF-A0A9W8TIQ4-F1
#
_entry.id   AF-A0A9W8TIQ4-F1
#
_cell.length_a   1.000
_cell.length_b   1.000
_cell.length_c   1.000
_cell.angle_alpha   90.00
_cell.angle_beta   90.00
_cell.angle_gamma   90.00
#
_symmetry.space_group_name_H-M   'P 1'
#
loop_
_entity.id
_entity.type
_entity.pdbx_description
1 polymer ?
#
loop_
_entity_poly.entity_id
_entity_poly.type
_entity_poly.pdbx_seq_one_letter_code
_entity_poly.pdbx_strand_id
1 'polypeptide(L)'
;MRQPSFIRRSQSDMMLRAVGLSTSLLLLFHIPEAAAVVYPSNHELFKFDYLSPSQAVKGITRPLTKRDNAIPLIVTNNCPEIVWPGIASQSGDAPESHGFELGPGKSRNLTVGPTWAGRVWGRTNCTVGGDTATCQTGDCLGKLDCVFGGSAPATLAEFNLAGGINGDQTFYDVSLVDGYNLPLGIVYHAAQNTTFIPPNLVNPTCIATSGFLSAPSQTGLTYTNVTYPMPYQPTLTNPELTDWCPWDLQAFPPDKPGDGVYPYPDDNIQRPIFDPCLSACALNHKPRDCCTGKFNDPDVCKPGIYSKYAKYVCPDAYSFAFDDQASTFIIPMGGGWEVVFCPEGRSTNILATFSDELHHIASAGTVTPQILLNAMNHLKPPPLSNALQLPKPTEGHALVLLEMMSSDVPMGQASPPIPEAEPKYGGFTRFEIELEFVQSLANPFYLNHLASQKLLNDPAFVAYLAYLQYWSRPPYIKYLNYPGPTLKHLELLQEERFRQDIISPDLAQALAAEGVKASVEWHKDE
;
A
#
# COMPACT_ATOMS: atom_id res chain seq x y z
N MET A 1 53.50 -68.47 25.72
CA MET A 1 52.08 -68.24 25.32
C MET A 1 51.66 -66.91 25.95
N ARG A 2 51.19 -65.85 25.29
CA ARG A 2 50.64 -65.58 23.95
C ARG A 2 50.86 -64.08 23.66
N GLN A 3 51.07 -63.71 22.41
CA GLN A 3 51.12 -62.32 21.93
C GLN A 3 49.76 -61.62 22.00
N PRO A 4 49.80 -60.27 21.97
CA PRO A 4 49.02 -59.51 20.99
C PRO A 4 49.85 -58.52 20.13
N SER A 5 49.21 -58.10 19.02
CA SER A 5 49.32 -56.87 18.21
C SER A 5 50.53 -56.59 17.30
N PHE A 6 50.30 -56.36 15.98
CA PHE A 6 50.40 -55.05 15.27
C PHE A 6 50.27 -55.17 13.72
N ILE A 7 49.49 -54.23 13.13
CA ILE A 7 49.52 -53.51 11.82
C ILE A 7 50.17 -54.14 10.57
N ARG A 8 49.51 -53.99 9.39
CA ARG A 8 50.19 -53.90 8.07
C ARG A 8 49.52 -52.98 7.02
N ARG A 9 50.41 -52.36 6.24
CA ARG A 9 50.30 -51.39 5.12
C ARG A 9 50.01 -52.03 3.74
N SER A 10 49.32 -51.25 2.89
CA SER A 10 49.62 -50.81 1.50
C SER A 10 50.23 -51.75 0.43
N GLN A 11 49.60 -51.80 -0.77
CA GLN A 11 50.15 -51.94 -2.15
C GLN A 11 49.11 -51.32 -3.14
N SER A 12 49.45 -50.38 -4.06
CA SER A 12 49.96 -50.56 -5.45
C SER A 12 49.02 -51.44 -6.31
N ASP A 13 48.52 -51.12 -7.51
CA ASP A 13 48.99 -50.36 -8.68
C ASP A 13 47.79 -50.05 -9.61
N MET A 14 47.87 -48.99 -10.42
CA MET A 14 47.90 -49.09 -11.91
C MET A 14 47.70 -47.72 -12.57
N MET A 15 48.82 -47.14 -13.03
CA MET A 15 48.86 -46.01 -13.98
C MET A 15 48.28 -46.42 -15.34
N LEU A 16 47.53 -45.52 -16.00
CA LEU A 16 47.73 -45.25 -17.43
C LEU A 16 47.04 -43.93 -17.88
N ARG A 17 47.83 -43.09 -18.55
CA ARG A 17 47.47 -42.00 -19.50
C ARG A 17 47.17 -40.60 -18.93
N ALA A 18 48.24 -39.85 -18.68
CA ALA A 18 48.25 -38.40 -18.64
C ALA A 18 48.79 -37.84 -19.96
N VAL A 19 47.93 -37.23 -20.80
CA VAL A 19 48.27 -36.12 -21.73
C VAL A 19 46.96 -35.41 -22.10
N GLY A 20 46.86 -34.12 -21.80
CA GLY A 20 45.90 -33.22 -22.47
C GLY A 20 45.19 -32.24 -21.54
N LEU A 21 45.28 -30.95 -21.91
CA LEU A 21 44.47 -29.82 -21.43
C LEU A 21 44.90 -29.15 -20.12
N SER A 22 46.07 -28.50 -20.17
CA SER A 22 46.29 -27.24 -19.45
C SER A 22 46.01 -26.10 -20.41
N THR A 23 44.88 -25.41 -20.24
CA THR A 23 44.59 -24.02 -20.68
C THR A 23 43.10 -23.74 -20.45
N SER A 24 42.75 -23.22 -19.27
CA SER A 24 41.56 -22.37 -18.97
C SER A 24 41.34 -22.31 -17.47
N LEU A 25 42.25 -21.67 -16.73
CA LEU A 25 42.03 -21.36 -15.32
C LEU A 25 42.77 -20.08 -14.95
N LEU A 26 42.43 -18.96 -15.59
CA LEU A 26 43.02 -17.64 -15.29
C LEU A 26 42.10 -16.46 -15.66
N LEU A 27 40.77 -16.63 -15.61
CA LEU A 27 39.79 -15.56 -15.86
C LEU A 27 38.56 -15.65 -14.92
N LEU A 28 38.78 -15.91 -13.63
CA LEU A 28 37.76 -15.82 -12.58
C LEU A 28 38.33 -15.08 -11.36
N PHE A 29 38.71 -13.81 -11.54
CA PHE A 29 38.89 -12.91 -10.42
C PHE A 29 38.34 -11.54 -10.83
N HIS A 30 37.33 -11.09 -10.08
CA HIS A 30 36.53 -9.86 -10.19
C HIS A 30 35.13 -10.03 -10.80
N ILE A 31 34.32 -10.85 -10.14
CA ILE A 31 32.89 -10.54 -10.01
C ILE A 31 32.80 -9.75 -8.70
N PRO A 32 32.36 -8.48 -8.69
CA PRO A 32 32.01 -7.85 -7.43
C PRO A 32 30.88 -8.67 -6.82
N GLU A 33 31.07 -9.17 -5.60
CA GLU A 33 29.95 -9.70 -4.81
C GLU A 33 28.88 -8.60 -4.80
N ALA A 34 27.79 -8.82 -5.53
CA ALA A 34 26.57 -8.09 -5.28
C ALA A 34 26.20 -8.45 -3.85
N ALA A 35 26.51 -7.57 -2.90
CA ALA A 35 25.91 -7.64 -1.59
C ALA A 35 24.40 -7.53 -1.83
N ALA A 36 23.73 -8.68 -1.88
CA ALA A 36 22.29 -8.71 -1.91
C ALA A 36 21.84 -7.95 -0.66
N VAL A 37 21.20 -6.80 -0.86
CA VAL A 37 20.43 -6.18 0.20
C VAL A 37 19.34 -7.19 0.52
N VAL A 38 19.58 -8.01 1.55
CA VAL A 38 18.53 -8.80 2.14
C VAL A 38 17.58 -7.76 2.71
N TYR A 39 16.36 -7.73 2.19
CA TYR A 39 15.23 -7.14 2.89
C TYR A 39 14.77 -8.19 3.89
N PRO A 40 15.31 -8.26 5.13
CA PRO A 40 14.60 -9.02 6.14
C PRO A 40 13.20 -8.38 6.22
N SER A 41 12.16 -9.22 6.22
CA SER A 41 10.81 -8.73 6.53
C SER A 41 10.90 -7.96 7.84
N ASN A 42 10.79 -6.64 7.78
CA ASN A 42 10.97 -5.79 8.95
C ASN A 42 9.69 -5.70 9.78
N HIS A 43 8.60 -6.31 9.30
CA HIS A 43 7.38 -6.49 10.08
C HIS A 43 7.64 -7.05 11.48
N GLU A 44 8.56 -8.00 11.65
CA GLU A 44 8.91 -8.56 12.96
C GLU A 44 9.55 -7.52 13.91
N LEU A 45 10.21 -6.48 13.38
CA LEU A 45 10.80 -5.39 14.18
C LEU A 45 9.74 -4.42 14.70
N PHE A 46 8.61 -4.31 14.00
CA PHE A 46 7.54 -3.37 14.30
C PHE A 46 6.27 -4.01 14.87
N LYS A 47 6.20 -5.35 14.94
CA LYS A 47 5.18 -6.08 15.70
C LYS A 47 5.21 -5.64 17.18
N PHE A 48 4.37 -4.68 17.53
CA PHE A 48 3.87 -4.59 18.89
C PHE A 48 2.88 -5.73 19.06
N ASP A 49 3.30 -6.80 19.73
CA ASP A 49 2.38 -7.85 20.13
C ASP A 49 1.17 -7.20 20.83
N TYR A 50 -0.03 -7.40 20.29
CA TYR A 50 -1.29 -7.02 20.91
C TYR A 50 -1.57 -7.83 22.21
N LEU A 51 -0.55 -8.47 22.80
CA LEU A 51 -0.67 -9.36 23.96
C LEU A 51 0.42 -9.10 25.02
N SER A 52 -0.09 -8.97 26.25
CA SER A 52 0.58 -8.99 27.55
C SER A 52 1.35 -7.73 28.00
N PRO A 53 0.81 -6.97 28.99
CA PRO A 53 1.46 -5.84 29.66
C PRO A 53 2.81 -6.13 30.37
N SER A 54 3.34 -7.36 30.29
CA SER A 54 4.46 -7.82 31.10
C SER A 54 5.86 -7.60 30.49
N GLN A 55 5.95 -7.14 29.23
CA GLN A 55 7.24 -6.98 28.52
C GLN A 55 7.49 -5.57 27.97
N ALA A 56 6.90 -4.53 28.56
CA ALA A 56 7.25 -3.15 28.24
C ALA A 56 8.75 -2.93 28.53
N VAL A 57 9.57 -2.80 27.48
CA VAL A 57 10.94 -2.32 27.59
C VAL A 57 10.84 -0.91 28.16
N LYS A 58 11.34 -0.72 29.39
CA LYS A 58 11.48 0.61 29.99
C LYS A 58 12.52 1.38 29.18
N GLY A 59 12.06 2.15 28.20
CA GLY A 59 12.85 3.24 27.64
C GLY A 59 13.31 4.15 28.78
N ILE A 60 14.60 4.50 28.81
CA ILE A 60 15.13 5.39 29.84
C ILE A 60 14.61 6.79 29.53
N THR A 61 13.57 7.24 30.24
CA THR A 61 13.05 8.61 30.17
C THR A 61 14.02 9.56 30.89
N ARG A 62 15.13 9.91 30.24
CA ARG A 62 16.01 11.00 30.69
C ARG A 62 16.16 12.02 29.56
N PRO A 63 16.24 13.33 29.86
CA PRO A 63 16.52 14.34 28.84
C PRO A 63 17.87 14.05 28.18
N LEU A 64 17.89 13.85 26.86
CA LEU A 64 19.13 13.63 26.12
C LEU A 64 19.86 14.97 25.92
N THR A 65 21.18 14.95 26.07
CA THR A 65 22.02 16.13 25.85
C THR A 65 22.74 16.04 24.51
N LYS A 66 23.25 17.16 24.01
CA LYS A 66 24.09 17.19 22.80
C LYS A 66 25.34 16.29 22.89
N ARG A 67 25.77 15.89 24.10
CA ARG A 67 26.90 14.96 24.31
C ARG A 67 26.52 13.50 24.13
N ASP A 68 25.23 13.16 24.13
CA ASP A 68 24.72 11.79 23.99
C ASP A 68 24.51 11.40 22.51
N ASN A 69 25.08 12.14 21.55
CA ASN A 69 24.81 11.97 20.10
C ASN A 69 23.31 12.00 19.77
N ALA A 70 22.55 12.84 20.46
CA ALA A 70 21.11 12.98 20.30
C ALA A 70 20.74 13.34 18.86
N ILE A 71 19.80 12.57 18.30
CA ILE A 71 19.24 12.74 16.96
C ILE A 71 17.96 13.59 17.06
N PRO A 72 17.84 14.70 16.31
CA PRO A 72 16.61 15.48 16.31
C PRO A 72 15.42 14.68 15.79
N LEU A 73 14.30 14.73 16.51
CA LEU A 73 12.99 14.25 16.07
C LEU A 73 11.99 15.41 16.20
N ILE A 74 11.63 16.01 15.08
CA ILE A 74 10.69 17.13 15.02
C ILE A 74 9.30 16.56 14.68
N VAL A 75 8.26 17.07 15.34
CA VAL A 75 6.89 16.72 15.00
C VAL A 75 6.14 17.99 14.66
N THR A 76 5.63 18.07 13.44
CA THR A 76 4.97 19.26 12.89
C THR A 76 3.52 18.96 12.56
N ASN A 77 2.61 19.85 12.98
CA ASN A 77 1.20 19.79 12.62
C ASN A 77 0.87 20.83 11.55
N ASN A 78 0.67 20.41 10.30
CA ASN A 78 0.14 21.26 9.24
C ASN A 78 -1.37 21.05 9.01
N CYS A 79 -2.02 20.23 9.83
CA CYS A 79 -3.47 20.06 9.78
C CYS A 79 -4.16 21.36 10.23
N PRO A 80 -5.39 21.62 9.73
CA PRO A 80 -6.17 22.78 10.16
C PRO A 80 -6.66 22.69 11.61
N GLU A 81 -6.66 21.47 12.17
CA GLU A 81 -7.14 21.16 13.51
C GLU A 81 -5.98 20.78 14.45
N ILE A 82 -6.25 20.80 15.75
CA ILE A 82 -5.33 20.28 16.76
C ILE A 82 -5.18 18.77 16.56
N VAL A 83 -3.94 18.29 16.62
CA VAL A 83 -3.62 16.86 16.69
C VAL A 83 -2.90 16.58 18.01
N TRP A 84 -3.01 15.35 18.51
CA TRP A 84 -2.26 14.91 19.67
C TRP A 84 -1.27 13.83 19.25
N PRO A 85 -0.02 14.18 18.88
CA PRO A 85 0.94 13.17 18.51
C PRO A 85 1.15 12.15 19.63
N GLY A 86 1.33 10.89 19.24
CA GLY A 86 1.76 9.78 20.10
C GLY A 86 3.07 9.23 19.58
N ILE A 87 3.96 8.84 20.50
CA ILE A 87 5.26 8.25 20.20
C ILE A 87 5.46 7.03 21.08
N ALA A 88 5.73 5.88 20.46
CA ALA A 88 6.03 4.64 21.15
C ALA A 88 7.46 4.21 20.78
N SER A 89 8.30 4.01 21.80
CA SER A 89 9.68 3.55 21.64
C SER A 89 9.73 2.05 21.88
N GLN A 90 10.24 1.27 20.92
CA GLN A 90 10.50 -0.15 21.08
C GLN A 90 11.89 -0.40 21.69
N SER A 91 12.89 0.37 21.28
CA SER A 91 14.26 0.25 21.79
C SER A 91 15.06 1.56 21.63
N GLY A 92 16.27 1.58 22.20
CA GLY A 92 17.14 2.76 22.23
C GLY A 92 16.65 3.84 23.21
N ASP A 93 17.33 5.00 23.19
CA ASP A 93 16.94 6.13 24.04
C ASP A 93 15.70 6.83 23.46
N ALA A 94 14.63 6.86 24.27
CA ALA A 94 13.33 7.44 23.94
C ALA A 94 13.34 8.98 24.02
N PRO A 95 12.37 9.66 23.37
CA PRO A 95 12.25 11.10 23.48
C PRO A 95 11.77 11.57 24.85
N GLU A 96 11.88 12.88 25.09
CA GLU A 96 11.51 13.51 26.36
C GLU A 96 9.99 13.52 26.63
N SER A 97 9.18 13.23 25.60
CA SER A 97 7.72 13.16 25.67
C SER A 97 7.21 12.19 24.62
N HIS A 98 6.25 11.36 25.01
CA HIS A 98 5.60 10.33 24.22
C HIS A 98 4.19 10.68 23.78
N GLY A 99 3.63 11.79 24.26
CA GLY A 99 2.44 12.36 23.66
C GLY A 99 2.06 13.72 24.23
N PHE A 100 1.44 14.52 23.39
CA PHE A 100 1.22 15.94 23.65
C PHE A 100 0.19 16.54 22.71
N GLU A 101 -0.32 17.71 23.06
CA GLU A 101 -1.15 18.53 22.17
C GLU A 101 -0.28 19.34 21.21
N LEU A 102 -0.65 19.39 19.94
CA LEU A 102 0.05 20.16 18.92
C LEU A 102 -0.96 20.93 18.04
N GLY A 103 -1.01 22.24 18.23
CA GLY A 103 -1.91 23.11 17.46
C GLY A 103 -1.51 23.29 15.98
N PRO A 104 -2.41 23.83 15.14
CA PRO A 104 -2.15 24.07 13.72
C PRO A 104 -0.91 24.95 13.48
N GLY A 105 -0.07 24.56 12.52
CA GLY A 105 1.17 25.23 12.14
C GLY A 105 2.25 25.23 13.23
N LYS A 106 2.12 24.39 14.27
CA LYS A 106 3.10 24.26 15.34
C LYS A 106 3.99 23.04 15.13
N SER A 107 5.23 23.18 15.59
CA SER A 107 6.20 22.10 15.65
C SER A 107 6.69 21.92 17.08
N ARG A 108 6.99 20.68 17.45
CA ARG A 108 7.67 20.33 18.70
C ARG A 108 8.98 19.65 18.38
N ASN A 109 10.06 20.15 18.97
CA ASN A 109 11.38 19.55 18.86
C ASN A 109 11.59 18.58 20.01
N LEU A 110 11.91 17.34 19.66
CA LEU A 110 12.31 16.27 20.57
C LEU A 110 13.67 15.74 20.14
N THR A 111 14.25 14.87 20.95
CA THR A 111 15.46 14.16 20.59
C THR A 111 15.36 12.68 20.91
N VAL A 112 16.02 11.83 20.12
CA VAL A 112 16.10 10.38 20.34
C VAL A 112 17.55 9.91 20.29
N GLY A 113 17.83 8.72 20.80
CA GLY A 113 19.16 8.13 20.70
C GLY A 113 19.50 7.66 19.27
N PRO A 114 20.78 7.50 18.93
CA PRO A 114 21.21 7.03 17.60
C PRO A 114 20.79 5.59 17.29
N THR A 115 20.40 4.81 18.30
CA THR A 115 19.90 3.43 18.17
C THR A 115 18.39 3.32 18.41
N TRP A 116 17.67 4.45 18.40
CA TRP A 116 16.24 4.45 18.65
C TRP A 116 15.48 3.71 17.57
N ALA A 117 14.55 2.86 18.00
CA ALA A 117 13.52 2.28 17.15
C ALA A 117 12.16 2.57 17.77
N GLY A 118 11.23 3.08 16.97
CA GLY A 118 9.93 3.51 17.44
C GLY A 118 9.02 3.98 16.33
N ARG A 119 7.84 4.42 16.74
CA ARG A 119 6.79 4.92 15.84
C ARG A 119 6.18 6.22 16.34
N VAL A 120 5.77 7.06 15.40
CA VAL A 120 5.08 8.33 15.63
C VAL A 120 3.76 8.30 14.87
N TRP A 121 2.66 8.72 15.50
CA TRP A 121 1.35 8.82 14.85
C TRP A 121 0.55 10.00 15.40
N GLY A 122 -0.51 10.39 14.70
CA GLY A 122 -1.39 11.48 15.10
C GLY A 122 -2.70 10.95 15.68
N ARG A 123 -3.12 11.50 16.82
CA ARG A 123 -4.45 11.24 17.40
C ARG A 123 -5.38 12.40 17.12
N THR A 124 -6.66 12.11 16.89
CA THR A 124 -7.67 13.12 16.54
C THR A 124 -8.83 13.13 17.53
N ASN A 125 -9.46 14.30 17.65
CA ASN A 125 -10.64 14.54 18.48
C ASN A 125 -10.47 14.00 19.91
N CYS A 126 -9.42 14.44 20.59
CA CYS A 126 -9.09 13.98 21.93
C CYS A 126 -9.72 14.87 23.01
N THR A 127 -10.22 14.23 24.07
CA THR A 127 -10.56 14.90 25.33
C THR A 127 -9.43 14.69 26.33
N VAL A 128 -8.75 15.77 26.73
CA VAL A 128 -7.58 15.73 27.61
C VAL A 128 -7.93 16.17 29.04
N GLY A 129 -7.43 15.45 30.03
CA GLY A 129 -7.55 15.78 31.45
C GLY A 129 -6.32 15.31 32.23
N GLY A 130 -5.42 16.24 32.59
CA GLY A 130 -4.15 15.90 33.23
C GLY A 130 -3.32 14.96 32.36
N ASP A 131 -2.97 13.79 32.90
CA ASP A 131 -2.18 12.76 32.18
C ASP A 131 -3.03 11.82 31.30
N THR A 132 -4.33 12.09 31.18
CA THR A 132 -5.27 11.28 30.39
C THR A 132 -5.68 12.00 29.11
N ALA A 133 -5.84 11.23 28.04
CA ALA A 133 -6.34 11.70 26.76
C ALA A 133 -7.11 10.56 26.10
N THR A 134 -8.42 10.73 25.90
CA THR A 134 -9.26 9.77 25.17
C THR A 134 -9.53 10.33 23.78
N CYS A 135 -9.12 9.61 22.75
CA CYS A 135 -9.14 10.07 21.36
C CYS A 135 -10.07 9.23 20.48
N GLN A 136 -10.60 9.83 19.42
CA GLN A 136 -11.47 9.13 18.47
C GLN A 136 -10.67 8.19 17.54
N THR A 137 -9.47 8.59 17.12
CA THR A 137 -8.55 7.73 16.36
C THR A 137 -7.15 7.77 16.96
N GLY A 138 -6.39 6.68 16.81
CA GLY A 138 -5.02 6.57 17.31
C GLY A 138 -4.87 6.52 18.84
N ASP A 139 -5.95 6.32 19.60
CA ASP A 139 -5.91 6.34 21.06
C ASP A 139 -4.91 5.33 21.63
N CYS A 140 -4.13 5.74 22.63
CA CYS A 140 -3.09 4.90 23.25
C CYS A 140 -3.46 4.49 24.68
N LEU A 141 -4.67 3.92 24.83
CA LEU A 141 -5.26 3.45 26.09
C LEU A 141 -5.56 4.60 27.07
N GLY A 142 -6.09 5.71 26.57
CA GLY A 142 -6.56 6.83 27.38
C GLY A 142 -5.45 7.67 28.03
N LYS A 143 -4.19 7.51 27.62
CA LYS A 143 -3.04 8.25 28.16
C LYS A 143 -2.63 9.41 27.25
N LEU A 144 -2.31 10.57 27.84
CA LEU A 144 -1.72 11.66 27.06
C LEU A 144 -0.31 11.28 26.60
N ASP A 145 0.51 10.80 27.53
CA ASP A 145 1.86 10.31 27.28
C ASP A 145 1.82 8.80 26.96
N CYS A 146 1.99 8.46 25.67
CA CYS A 146 1.75 7.10 25.20
C CYS A 146 2.83 6.11 25.64
N VAL A 147 2.40 4.95 26.14
CA VAL A 147 3.30 3.83 26.48
C VAL A 147 3.23 2.71 25.45
N PHE A 148 2.11 2.63 24.75
CA PHE A 148 1.80 1.63 23.72
C PHE A 148 1.49 2.34 22.40
N GLY A 149 1.37 1.56 21.34
CA GLY A 149 0.87 2.09 20.07
C GLY A 149 -0.51 2.69 20.14
N GLY A 150 -0.80 3.51 19.16
CA GLY A 150 -2.15 3.96 18.88
C GLY A 150 -3.04 2.81 18.41
N SER A 151 -4.29 2.83 18.84
CA SER A 151 -5.34 1.94 18.36
C SER A 151 -5.66 2.27 16.91
N ALA A 152 -5.79 1.24 16.08
CA ALA A 152 -6.19 1.38 14.69
C ALA A 152 -7.59 2.05 14.56
N PRO A 153 -7.83 2.85 13.50
CA PRO A 153 -6.89 3.17 12.43
C PRO A 153 -5.88 4.26 12.84
N ALA A 154 -4.61 4.06 12.49
CA ALA A 154 -3.55 5.05 12.70
C ALA A 154 -2.51 4.97 11.58
N THR A 155 -2.29 6.09 10.88
CA THR A 155 -1.16 6.25 9.96
C THR A 155 0.13 6.37 10.78
N LEU A 156 1.12 5.52 10.52
CA LEU A 156 2.36 5.47 11.30
C LEU A 156 3.54 6.02 10.50
N ALA A 157 4.44 6.74 11.17
CA ALA A 157 5.83 6.91 10.76
C ALA A 157 6.69 5.98 11.62
N GLU A 158 7.38 5.03 11.00
CA GLU A 158 8.16 4.01 11.68
C GLU A 158 9.65 4.23 11.44
N PHE A 159 10.46 3.97 12.47
CA PHE A 159 11.90 4.18 12.44
C PHE A 159 12.64 3.05 13.14
N ASN A 160 13.75 2.63 12.54
CA ASN A 160 14.83 1.90 13.18
C ASN A 160 16.15 2.56 12.76
N LEU A 161 16.72 3.40 13.64
CA LEU A 161 17.84 4.26 13.31
C LEU A 161 19.20 3.54 13.22
N ALA A 162 19.30 2.33 13.77
CA ALA A 162 20.51 1.51 13.78
C ALA A 162 20.19 0.04 13.40
N GLY A 163 19.69 -0.14 12.18
CA GLY A 163 19.40 -1.44 11.59
C GLY A 163 20.49 -1.94 10.64
N GLY A 164 20.19 -3.02 9.92
CA GLY A 164 21.06 -3.55 8.88
C GLY A 164 22.25 -4.33 9.41
N ILE A 165 23.21 -4.62 8.53
CA ILE A 165 24.45 -5.29 8.90
C ILE A 165 25.30 -4.29 9.71
N ASN A 166 25.71 -4.68 10.92
CA ASN A 166 26.47 -3.87 11.89
C ASN A 166 25.75 -2.67 12.52
N GLY A 167 24.49 -2.40 12.19
CA GLY A 167 23.74 -1.26 12.76
C GLY A 167 24.02 0.08 12.08
N ASP A 168 24.60 0.08 10.88
CA ASP A 168 25.05 1.29 10.17
C ASP A 168 23.98 1.88 9.22
N GLN A 169 22.77 1.34 9.23
CA GLN A 169 21.67 1.76 8.35
C GLN A 169 20.48 2.27 9.16
N THR A 170 19.76 3.24 8.63
CA THR A 170 18.44 3.65 9.10
C THR A 170 17.37 3.10 8.18
N PHE A 171 16.39 2.42 8.78
CA PHE A 171 15.17 1.95 8.14
C PHE A 171 14.03 2.84 8.61
N TYR A 172 13.22 3.31 7.68
CA TYR A 172 12.05 4.10 8.00
C TYR A 172 11.01 3.99 6.90
N ASP A 173 9.77 4.26 7.26
CA ASP A 173 8.65 4.16 6.36
C ASP A 173 7.43 4.89 6.89
N VAL A 174 6.50 5.15 5.97
CA VAL A 174 5.11 5.46 6.31
C VAL A 174 4.33 4.17 6.21
N SER A 175 3.52 3.84 7.22
CA SER A 175 2.85 2.56 7.30
C SER A 175 1.35 2.70 7.52
N LEU A 176 0.60 2.01 6.66
CA LEU A 176 -0.86 1.87 6.68
C LEU A 176 -1.30 0.47 7.12
N VAL A 177 -0.37 -0.33 7.68
CA VAL A 177 -0.64 -1.68 8.20
C VAL A 177 -1.67 -1.64 9.32
N ASP A 178 -1.62 -0.62 10.17
CA ASP A 178 -2.58 -0.35 11.25
C ASP A 178 -3.72 0.58 10.80
N GLY A 179 -3.92 0.77 9.49
CA GLY A 179 -4.97 1.63 8.94
C GLY A 179 -4.47 3.03 8.56
N TYR A 180 -5.41 3.90 8.22
CA TYR A 180 -5.18 5.29 7.84
C TYR A 180 -6.12 6.21 8.63
N ASN A 181 -5.61 7.29 9.21
CA ASN A 181 -6.45 8.32 9.82
C ASN A 181 -6.06 9.74 9.39
N LEU A 182 -4.77 10.04 9.28
CA LEU A 182 -4.26 11.36 8.91
C LEU A 182 -3.25 11.25 7.76
N PRO A 183 -3.15 12.27 6.88
CA PRO A 183 -2.02 12.37 5.97
C PRO A 183 -0.73 12.56 6.76
N LEU A 184 0.34 11.90 6.33
CA LEU A 184 1.61 11.88 7.05
C LEU A 184 2.78 11.96 6.06
N GLY A 185 3.82 12.69 6.44
CA GLY A 185 5.08 12.74 5.73
C GLY A 185 6.27 12.59 6.67
N ILE A 186 7.38 12.10 6.14
CA ILE A 186 8.67 12.04 6.84
C ILE A 186 9.65 12.91 6.07
N VAL A 187 10.39 13.76 6.78
CA VAL A 187 11.41 14.64 6.21
C VAL A 187 12.75 14.33 6.86
N TYR A 188 13.73 13.98 6.04
CA TYR A 188 15.10 13.77 6.44
C TYR A 188 15.86 15.10 6.50
N HIS A 189 16.51 15.34 7.64
CA HIS A 189 17.38 16.48 7.89
C HIS A 189 18.83 16.02 7.98
N ALA A 190 19.62 16.27 6.94
CA ALA A 190 21.02 15.88 6.91
C ALA A 190 21.84 16.55 8.03
N ALA A 191 22.75 15.80 8.66
CA ALA A 191 23.71 16.32 9.63
C ALA A 191 25.08 16.55 8.99
N GLN A 192 25.98 17.27 9.67
CA GLN A 192 27.31 17.59 9.11
C GLN A 192 28.18 16.36 8.83
N ASN A 193 27.91 15.25 9.50
CA ASN A 193 28.64 13.99 9.38
C ASN A 193 27.93 12.94 8.51
N THR A 194 26.80 13.26 7.87
CA THR A 194 26.07 12.33 7.02
C THR A 194 26.35 12.55 5.55
N THR A 195 26.23 11.49 4.75
CA THR A 195 26.14 11.60 3.29
C THR A 195 24.96 12.49 2.92
N PHE A 196 25.17 13.49 2.06
CA PHE A 196 24.05 14.26 1.51
C PHE A 196 23.22 13.36 0.58
N ILE A 197 21.93 13.23 0.87
CA ILE A 197 20.97 12.52 0.04
C ILE A 197 19.94 13.52 -0.48
N PRO A 198 19.71 13.60 -1.79
CA PRO A 198 18.66 14.43 -2.36
C PRO A 198 17.29 14.21 -1.68
N PRO A 199 16.58 15.27 -1.27
CA PRO A 199 15.29 15.15 -0.58
C PRO A 199 14.22 14.39 -1.36
N ASN A 200 14.24 14.43 -2.70
CA ASN A 200 13.32 13.66 -3.54
C ASN A 200 13.59 12.16 -3.59
N LEU A 201 14.62 11.67 -2.89
CA LEU A 201 14.88 10.26 -2.69
C LEU A 201 14.41 9.76 -1.31
N VAL A 202 14.19 10.65 -0.33
CA VAL A 202 14.12 10.26 1.09
C VAL A 202 13.00 10.90 1.90
N ASN A 203 12.17 11.75 1.28
CA ASN A 203 11.07 12.43 1.99
C ASN A 203 9.71 11.90 1.52
N PRO A 204 9.28 10.70 1.96
CA PRO A 204 7.99 10.14 1.56
C PRO A 204 6.82 10.90 2.17
N THR A 205 5.72 10.97 1.43
CA THR A 205 4.44 11.48 1.92
C THR A 205 3.29 10.58 1.48
N CYS A 206 2.31 10.42 2.35
CA CYS A 206 1.07 9.70 2.10
C CYS A 206 -0.12 10.61 2.37
N ILE A 207 -0.86 10.95 1.32
CA ILE A 207 -2.05 11.79 1.36
C ILE A 207 -3.22 11.02 0.76
N ALA A 208 -4.03 10.44 1.64
CA ALA A 208 -5.23 9.69 1.31
C ALA A 208 -6.51 10.30 1.90
N THR A 209 -6.46 11.59 2.30
CA THR A 209 -7.64 12.36 2.72
C THR A 209 -8.04 13.32 1.62
N SER A 210 -9.29 13.25 1.19
CA SER A 210 -9.86 14.19 0.22
C SER A 210 -9.71 15.64 0.72
N GLY A 211 -9.47 16.58 -0.20
CA GLY A 211 -9.25 18.00 0.12
C GLY A 211 -7.81 18.36 0.51
N PHE A 212 -6.95 17.39 0.82
CA PHE A 212 -5.53 17.64 1.09
C PHE A 212 -4.63 17.50 -0.15
N LEU A 213 -5.13 16.91 -1.24
CA LEU A 213 -4.36 16.81 -2.48
C LEU A 213 -4.25 18.15 -3.21
N SER A 214 -3.01 18.53 -3.52
CA SER A 214 -2.72 19.55 -4.52
C SER A 214 -3.14 19.09 -5.93
N ALA A 215 -3.22 20.04 -6.87
CA ALA A 215 -3.60 19.75 -8.26
C ALA A 215 -2.76 18.61 -8.89
N PRO A 216 -3.35 17.76 -9.76
CA PRO A 216 -2.63 16.69 -10.45
C PRO A 216 -1.32 17.17 -11.08
N SER A 217 -0.22 16.52 -10.69
CA SER A 217 1.12 16.81 -11.20
C SER A 217 2.01 15.57 -11.06
N GLN A 218 2.92 15.39 -12.02
CA GLN A 218 3.96 14.35 -11.94
C GLN A 218 5.03 14.70 -10.91
N THR A 219 5.25 15.99 -10.65
CA THR A 219 6.22 16.44 -9.65
C THR A 219 5.78 17.64 -8.85
N GLY A 220 6.48 17.89 -7.75
CA GLY A 220 6.36 19.13 -7.01
C GLY A 220 7.59 19.49 -6.21
N LEU A 221 7.44 20.54 -5.40
CA LEU A 221 8.54 21.14 -4.64
C LEU A 221 8.35 21.01 -3.13
N THR A 222 7.26 20.40 -2.68
CA THR A 222 7.03 20.24 -1.23
C THR A 222 8.08 19.31 -0.63
N TYR A 223 8.69 19.76 0.48
CA TYR A 223 9.78 19.07 1.17
C TYR A 223 11.00 18.79 0.29
N THR A 224 11.16 19.57 -0.80
CA THR A 224 12.30 19.50 -1.70
C THR A 224 12.58 20.87 -2.34
N ASN A 225 13.29 20.92 -3.47
CA ASN A 225 13.59 22.12 -4.23
C ASN A 225 13.59 21.86 -5.74
N VAL A 226 13.75 22.93 -6.53
CA VAL A 226 13.72 22.88 -8.00
C VAL A 226 14.81 22.03 -8.63
N THR A 227 15.92 21.81 -7.93
CA THR A 227 17.02 20.95 -8.40
C THR A 227 16.66 19.48 -8.29
N TYR A 228 15.85 19.12 -7.30
CA TYR A 228 15.46 17.76 -6.98
C TYR A 228 13.93 17.65 -6.89
N PRO A 229 13.18 17.83 -7.99
CA PRO A 229 11.72 17.79 -7.93
C PRO A 229 11.22 16.46 -7.36
N MET A 230 10.18 16.51 -6.53
CA MET A 230 9.60 15.35 -5.85
C MET A 230 8.74 14.56 -6.83
N PRO A 231 8.93 13.24 -7.01
CA PRO A 231 8.01 12.42 -7.82
C PRO A 231 6.70 12.16 -7.07
N TYR A 232 5.58 12.42 -7.73
CA TYR A 232 4.25 12.23 -7.18
C TYR A 232 3.48 11.13 -7.90
N GLN A 233 2.45 10.62 -7.22
CA GLN A 233 1.32 9.98 -7.87
C GLN A 233 0.54 11.07 -8.66
N PRO A 234 0.53 11.04 -10.01
CA PRO A 234 -0.05 12.13 -10.81
C PRO A 234 -1.54 12.01 -11.12
N THR A 235 -2.12 10.81 -11.08
CA THR A 235 -3.48 10.54 -11.57
C THR A 235 -4.57 10.73 -10.52
N LEU A 236 -4.24 10.64 -9.24
CA LEU A 236 -5.24 10.60 -8.16
C LEU A 236 -5.99 11.93 -7.97
N THR A 237 -7.30 11.88 -7.88
CA THR A 237 -8.17 13.05 -7.69
C THR A 237 -8.84 13.07 -6.32
N ASN A 238 -9.30 14.24 -5.85
CA ASN A 238 -10.04 14.35 -4.59
C ASN A 238 -11.33 13.51 -4.56
N PRO A 239 -12.13 13.43 -5.65
CA PRO A 239 -13.25 12.48 -5.71
C PRO A 239 -12.82 11.03 -5.53
N GLU A 240 -11.77 10.56 -6.22
CA GLU A 240 -11.26 9.18 -6.05
C GLU A 240 -10.75 8.92 -4.62
N LEU A 241 -10.14 9.92 -3.98
CA LEU A 241 -9.76 9.84 -2.56
C LEU A 241 -10.95 9.79 -1.59
N THR A 242 -12.15 10.14 -2.03
CA THR A 242 -13.31 10.04 -1.14
C THR A 242 -13.75 8.58 -1.00
N ASP A 243 -13.48 7.75 -2.01
CA ASP A 243 -13.98 6.37 -2.09
C ASP A 243 -12.88 5.29 -1.99
N TRP A 244 -11.62 5.67 -1.75
CA TRP A 244 -10.53 4.68 -1.72
C TRP A 244 -10.66 3.70 -0.54
N CYS A 245 -11.22 4.13 0.59
CA CYS A 245 -11.42 3.25 1.73
C CYS A 245 -12.57 2.26 1.42
N PRO A 246 -12.33 0.94 1.43
CA PRO A 246 -13.39 -0.03 1.25
C PRO A 246 -14.50 0.17 2.28
N TRP A 247 -15.76 0.03 1.84
CA TRP A 247 -16.92 0.42 2.65
C TRP A 247 -16.92 -0.21 4.06
N ASP A 248 -16.63 -1.51 4.15
CA ASP A 248 -16.63 -2.26 5.41
C ASP A 248 -15.45 -1.91 6.33
N LEU A 249 -14.46 -1.17 5.83
CA LEU A 249 -13.25 -0.79 6.54
C LEU A 249 -13.28 0.66 7.04
N GLN A 250 -14.31 1.44 6.69
CA GLN A 250 -14.50 2.77 7.27
C GLN A 250 -14.67 2.65 8.79
N ALA A 251 -13.91 3.42 9.56
CA ALA A 251 -14.05 3.46 11.01
C ALA A 251 -15.35 4.17 11.43
N PHE A 252 -15.78 5.15 10.64
CA PHE A 252 -17.00 5.93 10.83
C PHE A 252 -17.84 5.90 9.55
N PRO A 253 -18.40 4.73 9.18
CA PRO A 253 -19.20 4.64 7.96
C PRO A 253 -20.39 5.60 8.08
N PRO A 254 -20.77 6.29 6.99
CA PRO A 254 -21.95 7.14 7.00
C PRO A 254 -23.21 6.31 7.30
N ASP A 255 -24.24 6.97 7.82
CA ASP A 255 -25.51 6.32 8.11
C ASP A 255 -26.05 5.63 6.85
N LYS A 256 -26.31 4.33 6.96
CA LYS A 256 -26.95 3.57 5.89
C LYS A 256 -28.35 4.15 5.64
N PRO A 257 -28.81 4.26 4.39
CA PRO A 257 -30.19 4.64 4.12
C PRO A 257 -31.16 3.78 4.96
N GLY A 258 -32.05 4.44 5.71
CA GLY A 258 -32.82 3.89 6.83
C GLY A 258 -33.92 2.88 6.47
N ASP A 259 -33.97 2.44 5.22
CA ASP A 259 -35.02 1.62 4.61
C ASP A 259 -34.59 0.16 4.37
N GLY A 260 -33.46 -0.26 4.94
CA GLY A 260 -32.94 -1.63 4.79
C GLY A 260 -32.24 -1.87 3.44
N VAL A 261 -31.93 -0.79 2.73
CA VAL A 261 -31.09 -0.77 1.53
C VAL A 261 -29.65 -1.08 1.96
N TYR A 262 -29.03 -2.08 1.34
CA TYR A 262 -27.60 -2.31 1.50
C TYR A 262 -26.89 -1.33 0.57
N PRO A 263 -26.19 -0.30 1.10
CA PRO A 263 -25.57 0.67 0.24
C PRO A 263 -24.50 -0.01 -0.61
N TYR A 264 -24.62 0.16 -1.91
CA TYR A 264 -23.59 -0.25 -2.81
C TYR A 264 -22.35 0.65 -2.64
N PRO A 265 -21.16 0.09 -2.86
CA PRO A 265 -19.90 0.82 -2.93
C PRO A 265 -19.85 1.96 -3.97
N ASP A 266 -20.78 2.00 -4.93
CA ASP A 266 -20.98 3.03 -5.95
C ASP A 266 -22.30 3.80 -5.77
N ASP A 267 -23.03 3.53 -4.68
CA ASP A 267 -24.10 4.44 -4.28
C ASP A 267 -23.47 5.80 -4.01
N ASN A 268 -24.17 6.84 -4.45
CA ASN A 268 -23.69 8.22 -4.34
C ASN A 268 -23.87 8.76 -2.91
N ILE A 269 -23.63 7.91 -1.90
CA ILE A 269 -23.65 8.30 -0.49
C ILE A 269 -22.39 9.09 -0.24
N GLN A 270 -22.59 10.37 0.03
CA GLN A 270 -21.49 11.27 0.34
C GLN A 270 -20.79 10.81 1.61
N ARG A 271 -19.55 10.32 1.45
CA ARG A 271 -18.67 10.01 2.57
C ARG A 271 -18.12 11.30 3.18
N PRO A 272 -17.83 11.31 4.49
CA PRO A 272 -17.18 12.46 5.11
C PRO A 272 -15.79 12.66 4.51
N ILE A 273 -15.34 13.92 4.45
CA ILE A 273 -13.97 14.25 4.01
C ILE A 273 -12.93 13.54 4.90
N PHE A 274 -13.20 13.51 6.21
CA PHE A 274 -12.43 12.72 7.16
C PHE A 274 -13.06 11.33 7.30
N ASP A 275 -12.51 10.37 6.55
CA ASP A 275 -12.94 8.96 6.54
C ASP A 275 -11.77 8.03 6.91
N PRO A 276 -11.44 7.88 8.21
CA PRO A 276 -10.39 6.97 8.66
C PRO A 276 -10.71 5.53 8.28
N CYS A 277 -9.70 4.82 7.77
CA CYS A 277 -9.83 3.50 7.20
C CYS A 277 -9.08 2.46 8.03
N LEU A 278 -9.77 1.45 8.54
CA LEU A 278 -9.16 0.29 9.16
C LEU A 278 -8.45 -0.56 8.10
N SER A 279 -7.30 -1.13 8.47
CA SER A 279 -6.74 -2.21 7.65
C SER A 279 -7.58 -3.49 7.82
N ALA A 280 -7.39 -4.43 6.89
CA ALA A 280 -8.05 -5.73 7.00
C ALA A 280 -7.69 -6.45 8.31
N CYS A 281 -6.41 -6.43 8.71
CA CYS A 281 -5.95 -7.02 9.96
C CYS A 281 -6.61 -6.35 11.18
N ALA A 282 -6.66 -5.01 11.20
CA ALA A 282 -7.23 -4.24 12.30
C ALA A 282 -8.72 -4.56 12.52
N LEU A 283 -9.49 -4.79 11.45
CA LEU A 283 -10.91 -5.12 11.56
C LEU A 283 -11.15 -6.57 11.98
N ASN A 284 -10.45 -7.52 11.36
CA ASN A 284 -10.88 -8.92 11.39
C ASN A 284 -9.99 -9.85 12.23
N HIS A 285 -8.78 -9.42 12.59
CA HIS A 285 -7.79 -10.16 13.37
C HIS A 285 -7.47 -11.57 12.83
N LYS A 286 -7.69 -11.82 11.54
CA LYS A 286 -7.47 -13.14 10.94
C LYS A 286 -6.00 -13.34 10.60
N PRO A 287 -5.45 -14.56 10.79
CA PRO A 287 -4.04 -14.83 10.49
C PRO A 287 -3.61 -14.48 9.06
N ARG A 288 -4.49 -14.67 8.07
CA ARG A 288 -4.21 -14.33 6.67
C ARG A 288 -4.08 -12.82 6.42
N ASP A 289 -4.82 -12.01 7.17
CA ASP A 289 -4.91 -10.56 6.97
C ASP A 289 -3.83 -9.85 7.80
N CYS A 290 -3.43 -10.45 8.93
CA CYS A 290 -2.34 -10.01 9.79
C CYS A 290 -0.99 -10.68 9.48
N CYS A 291 -0.94 -11.58 8.49
CA CYS A 291 0.25 -12.34 8.13
C CYS A 291 0.90 -13.07 9.32
N THR A 292 0.10 -13.80 10.11
CA THR A 292 0.57 -14.55 11.29
C THR A 292 0.37 -16.06 11.14
N GLY A 293 1.01 -16.84 12.02
CA GLY A 293 0.93 -18.30 12.01
C GLY A 293 1.44 -18.87 10.69
N LYS A 294 0.62 -19.66 9.99
CA LYS A 294 0.97 -20.23 8.67
C LYS A 294 1.16 -19.19 7.57
N PHE A 295 0.67 -17.96 7.78
CA PHE A 295 0.83 -16.84 6.86
C PHE A 295 2.00 -15.94 7.25
N ASN A 296 2.81 -16.29 8.26
CA ASN A 296 4.02 -15.54 8.60
C ASN A 296 5.17 -15.87 7.65
N ASP A 297 4.89 -15.74 6.36
CA ASP A 297 5.79 -16.03 5.25
C ASP A 297 5.40 -15.11 4.07
N PRO A 298 6.33 -14.32 3.51
CA PRO A 298 6.05 -13.41 2.40
C PRO A 298 5.61 -14.13 1.11
N ASP A 299 6.02 -15.40 0.93
CA ASP A 299 5.59 -16.21 -0.20
C ASP A 299 4.16 -16.71 -0.03
N VAL A 300 3.63 -16.73 1.21
CA VAL A 300 2.28 -17.21 1.54
C VAL A 300 1.30 -16.07 1.76
N CYS A 301 1.67 -15.03 2.50
CA CYS A 301 0.78 -13.89 2.75
C CYS A 301 0.70 -12.98 1.53
N LYS A 302 -0.51 -12.73 1.02
CA LYS A 302 -0.73 -11.94 -0.20
C LYS A 302 -1.55 -10.67 0.10
N PRO A 303 -1.32 -9.59 -0.66
CA PRO A 303 -2.03 -8.34 -0.46
C PRO A 303 -3.54 -8.51 -0.71
N GLY A 304 -4.34 -8.14 0.29
CA GLY A 304 -5.79 -8.09 0.22
C GLY A 304 -6.34 -6.87 -0.53
N ILE A 305 -7.67 -6.71 -0.54
CA ILE A 305 -8.33 -5.54 -1.16
C ILE A 305 -7.81 -4.22 -0.56
N TYR A 306 -7.80 -4.09 0.76
CA TYR A 306 -7.32 -2.89 1.44
C TYR A 306 -5.92 -2.50 0.99
N SER A 307 -4.99 -3.46 1.04
CA SER A 307 -3.58 -3.23 0.70
C SER A 307 -3.43 -2.71 -0.73
N LYS A 308 -4.17 -3.26 -1.70
CA LYS A 308 -4.14 -2.78 -3.09
C LYS A 308 -4.62 -1.33 -3.22
N TYR A 309 -5.67 -0.96 -2.49
CA TYR A 309 -6.20 0.42 -2.51
C TYR A 309 -5.26 1.38 -1.78
N ALA A 310 -4.76 0.99 -0.61
CA ALA A 310 -3.76 1.73 0.16
C ALA A 310 -2.50 2.02 -0.69
N LYS A 311 -2.02 1.01 -1.43
CA LYS A 311 -0.86 1.17 -2.33
C LYS A 311 -1.15 2.06 -3.54
N TYR A 312 -2.38 2.05 -4.05
CA TYR A 312 -2.80 2.95 -5.12
C TYR A 312 -2.77 4.42 -4.68
N VAL A 313 -3.25 4.72 -3.47
CA VAL A 313 -3.31 6.10 -2.95
C VAL A 313 -2.00 6.57 -2.32
N CYS A 314 -1.22 5.67 -1.74
CA CYS A 314 0.08 5.93 -1.13
C CYS A 314 1.13 4.92 -1.59
N PRO A 315 1.71 5.10 -2.79
CA PRO A 315 2.65 4.14 -3.39
C PRO A 315 3.90 3.87 -2.55
N ASP A 316 4.42 4.85 -1.82
CA ASP A 316 5.62 4.68 -0.99
C ASP A 316 5.34 4.13 0.42
N ALA A 317 4.06 3.94 0.80
CA ALA A 317 3.70 3.49 2.13
C ALA A 317 3.51 1.97 2.20
N TYR A 318 3.77 1.38 3.38
CA TYR A 318 3.42 -0.02 3.64
C TYR A 318 1.90 -0.18 3.62
N SER A 319 1.42 -1.13 2.83
CA SER A 319 -0.01 -1.41 2.71
C SER A 319 -0.46 -2.67 3.46
N PHE A 320 0.48 -3.56 3.79
CA PHE A 320 0.33 -4.75 4.64
C PHE A 320 1.71 -5.21 5.15
N ALA A 321 1.74 -6.22 6.02
CA ALA A 321 2.94 -6.67 6.73
C ALA A 321 4.17 -6.96 5.84
N PHE A 322 4.01 -7.66 4.72
CA PHE A 322 5.14 -8.09 3.87
C PHE A 322 5.30 -7.23 2.60
N ASP A 323 4.95 -5.94 2.67
CA ASP A 323 5.10 -4.96 1.58
C ASP A 323 6.52 -4.33 1.56
N ASP A 324 7.55 -5.07 2.00
CA ASP A 324 8.85 -4.47 2.35
C ASP A 324 9.57 -3.85 1.15
N GLN A 325 9.62 -4.56 0.02
CA GLN A 325 10.40 -4.18 -1.17
C GLN A 325 9.91 -2.89 -1.84
N ALA A 326 8.64 -2.55 -1.66
CA ALA A 326 8.01 -1.40 -2.29
C ALA A 326 7.71 -0.26 -1.30
N SER A 327 8.12 -0.39 -0.02
CA SER A 327 7.67 0.53 1.03
C SER A 327 8.75 0.93 2.04
N THR A 328 9.90 0.24 2.06
CA THR A 328 10.98 0.55 3.02
C THR A 328 11.97 1.52 2.42
N PHE A 329 12.29 2.58 3.16
CA PHE A 329 13.44 3.41 2.87
C PHE A 329 14.63 2.96 3.72
N ILE A 330 15.78 2.76 3.07
CA ILE A 330 17.02 2.35 3.72
C ILE A 330 18.10 3.35 3.34
N ILE A 331 18.63 4.06 4.33
CA ILE A 331 19.70 5.05 4.14
C ILE A 331 20.84 4.83 5.15
N PRO A 332 22.04 5.39 4.93
CA PRO A 332 23.11 5.39 5.93
C PRO A 332 22.63 6.03 7.24
N MET A 333 23.11 5.51 8.37
CA MET A 333 22.71 6.05 9.67
C MET A 333 23.04 7.53 9.87
N GLY A 334 22.23 8.19 10.69
CA GLY A 334 22.45 9.56 11.15
C GLY A 334 21.44 10.56 10.60
N GLY A 335 21.73 11.85 10.79
CA GLY A 335 20.85 12.95 10.40
C GLY A 335 19.90 13.33 11.52
N GLY A 336 18.74 13.84 11.15
CA GLY A 336 17.60 14.15 12.00
C GLY A 336 16.32 13.93 11.20
N TRP A 337 15.20 13.85 11.89
CA TRP A 337 13.94 13.41 11.32
C TRP A 337 12.84 14.38 11.70
N GLU A 338 11.91 14.58 10.79
CA GLU A 338 10.69 15.32 11.04
C GLU A 338 9.49 14.53 10.55
N VAL A 339 8.50 14.35 11.43
CA VAL A 339 7.20 13.78 11.09
C VAL A 339 6.21 14.92 10.92
N VAL A 340 5.62 15.03 9.74
CA VAL A 340 4.69 16.10 9.39
C VAL A 340 3.29 15.52 9.24
N PHE A 341 2.33 15.99 10.04
CA PHE A 341 0.92 15.69 9.85
C PHE A 341 0.31 16.66 8.85
N CYS A 342 -0.53 16.14 7.96
CA CYS A 342 -1.13 16.88 6.85
C CYS A 342 -0.10 17.60 5.97
N PRO A 343 0.92 16.89 5.42
CA PRO A 343 1.85 17.50 4.50
C PRO A 343 1.14 18.12 3.29
N GLU A 344 1.68 19.21 2.77
CA GLU A 344 1.21 19.78 1.50
C GLU A 344 1.68 18.90 0.32
N GLY A 345 0.98 18.98 -0.81
CA GLY A 345 1.37 18.28 -2.04
C GLY A 345 0.51 17.07 -2.35
N ARG A 346 1.15 15.96 -2.70
CA ARG A 346 0.51 14.70 -3.15
C ARG A 346 1.32 13.53 -2.61
N SER A 347 0.71 12.35 -2.52
CA SER A 347 1.44 11.12 -2.20
C SER A 347 2.62 10.92 -3.16
N THR A 348 3.75 10.54 -2.58
CA THR A 348 4.98 10.33 -3.34
C THR A 348 5.03 8.96 -4.01
N ASN A 349 5.86 8.84 -5.04
CA ASN A 349 6.14 7.59 -5.75
C ASN A 349 7.66 7.39 -5.90
N ILE A 350 8.41 7.72 -4.86
CA ILE A 350 9.87 7.75 -4.81
C ILE A 350 10.45 6.36 -5.03
N LEU A 351 9.94 5.34 -4.33
CA LEU A 351 10.53 3.99 -4.35
C LEU A 351 10.42 3.36 -5.74
N ALA A 352 9.30 3.58 -6.44
CA ALA A 352 9.14 3.14 -7.82
C ALA A 352 9.95 3.96 -8.82
N THR A 353 10.21 5.26 -8.53
CA THR A 353 10.94 6.15 -9.44
C THR A 353 12.46 5.96 -9.33
N PHE A 354 12.97 5.68 -8.13
CA PHE A 354 14.39 5.70 -7.80
C PHE A 354 14.87 4.40 -7.13
N SER A 355 14.25 3.27 -7.47
CA SER A 355 14.55 1.97 -6.87
C SER A 355 16.04 1.62 -6.94
N ASP A 356 16.65 1.78 -8.13
CA ASP A 356 18.06 1.46 -8.35
C ASP A 356 19.00 2.37 -7.54
N GLU A 357 18.70 3.67 -7.51
CA GLU A 357 19.48 4.65 -6.73
C GLU A 357 19.40 4.35 -5.22
N LEU A 358 18.21 4.03 -4.71
CA LEU A 358 18.00 3.74 -3.30
C LEU A 358 18.63 2.41 -2.88
N HIS A 359 18.57 1.38 -3.73
CA HIS A 359 19.31 0.13 -3.52
C HIS A 359 20.83 0.36 -3.44
N HIS A 360 21.36 1.23 -4.30
CA HIS A 360 22.77 1.60 -4.26
C HIS A 360 23.12 2.37 -2.99
N ILE A 361 22.30 3.35 -2.59
CA ILE A 361 22.52 4.12 -1.35
C ILE A 361 22.51 3.20 -0.14
N ALA A 362 21.55 2.29 -0.06
CA ALA A 362 21.42 1.31 1.01
C ALA A 362 22.66 0.42 1.11
N SER A 363 23.12 -0.15 -0.02
CA SER A 363 24.26 -1.08 -0.04
C SER A 363 25.63 -0.41 0.10
N ALA A 364 25.85 0.73 -0.58
CA ALA A 364 27.16 1.38 -0.67
C ALA A 364 27.38 2.48 0.38
N GLY A 365 26.32 2.90 1.09
CA GLY A 365 26.40 3.93 2.12
C GLY A 365 26.63 5.36 1.59
N THR A 366 26.68 5.54 0.27
CA THR A 366 27.14 6.78 -0.39
C THR A 366 26.30 7.14 -1.61
N VAL A 367 26.22 8.45 -1.89
CA VAL A 367 25.54 8.99 -3.07
C VAL A 367 26.58 9.33 -4.12
N THR A 368 26.49 8.67 -5.27
CA THR A 368 27.42 8.90 -6.40
C THR A 368 27.00 10.13 -7.23
N PRO A 369 27.92 10.74 -7.99
CA PRO A 369 27.56 11.81 -8.93
C PRO A 369 26.47 11.39 -9.94
N GLN A 370 26.43 10.11 -10.33
CA GLN A 370 25.40 9.60 -11.23
C GLN A 370 24.02 9.61 -10.56
N ILE A 371 23.93 9.21 -9.30
CA ILE A 371 22.67 9.26 -8.52
C ILE A 371 22.17 10.71 -8.42
N LEU A 372 23.07 11.67 -8.18
CA LEU A 372 22.69 13.08 -8.16
C LEU A 372 22.12 13.55 -9.51
N LEU A 373 22.75 13.15 -10.62
CA LEU A 373 22.29 13.49 -11.97
C LEU A 373 20.93 12.85 -12.29
N ASN A 374 20.70 11.61 -11.88
CA ASN A 374 19.43 10.92 -12.07
C ASN A 374 18.32 11.60 -11.25
N ALA A 375 18.58 11.89 -9.98
CA ALA A 375 17.65 12.62 -9.10
C ALA A 375 17.27 14.01 -9.66
N MET A 376 18.20 14.70 -10.34
CA MET A 376 17.94 15.98 -11.01
C MET A 376 17.14 15.85 -12.31
N ASN A 377 17.28 14.74 -13.05
CA ASN A 377 16.79 14.60 -14.42
C ASN A 377 15.69 13.55 -14.60
N HIS A 378 15.06 13.03 -13.53
CA HIS A 378 14.08 11.94 -13.63
C HIS A 378 12.87 12.23 -14.54
N LEU A 379 12.59 13.50 -14.84
CA LEU A 379 11.55 13.92 -15.79
C LEU A 379 12.03 14.12 -17.23
N LYS A 380 13.34 14.07 -17.49
CA LYS A 380 13.85 14.18 -18.86
C LYS A 380 13.78 12.81 -19.51
N PRO A 381 13.14 12.66 -20.68
CA PRO A 381 13.23 11.42 -21.43
C PRO A 381 14.71 11.09 -21.69
N PRO A 382 15.11 9.81 -21.67
CA PRO A 382 16.49 9.43 -21.94
C PRO A 382 16.93 9.96 -23.31
N PRO A 383 18.22 10.33 -23.49
CA PRO A 383 18.72 10.72 -24.79
C PRO A 383 18.45 9.59 -25.79
N LEU A 384 17.81 9.93 -26.91
CA LEU A 384 17.46 9.02 -28.00
C LEU A 384 18.73 8.37 -28.57
N SER A 385 19.16 7.25 -28.01
CA SER A 385 20.06 6.30 -28.66
C SER A 385 19.43 4.92 -28.59
N ASN A 386 19.00 4.45 -29.77
CA ASN A 386 18.47 3.11 -30.07
C ASN A 386 17.04 2.81 -29.61
N ALA A 387 16.06 3.53 -30.17
CA ALA A 387 14.72 2.97 -30.35
C ALA A 387 14.65 2.29 -31.72
N LEU A 388 14.56 0.96 -31.75
CA LEU A 388 14.08 0.24 -32.93
C LEU A 388 12.65 0.70 -33.21
N GLN A 389 12.43 1.16 -34.44
CA GLN A 389 11.14 1.60 -34.97
C GLN A 389 10.04 0.54 -34.76
N LEU A 390 8.96 0.93 -34.07
CA LEU A 390 7.62 0.35 -34.22
C LEU A 390 6.70 1.41 -34.83
N PRO A 391 5.71 1.02 -35.66
CA PRO A 391 5.04 1.93 -36.57
C PRO A 391 4.02 2.83 -35.86
N LYS A 392 3.93 4.08 -36.34
CA LYS A 392 3.01 5.12 -35.86
C LYS A 392 1.54 4.74 -36.09
N PRO A 393 0.62 5.05 -35.15
CA PRO A 393 -0.81 5.00 -35.41
C PRO A 393 -1.22 6.21 -36.26
N THR A 394 -2.05 5.95 -37.28
CA THR A 394 -2.63 6.94 -38.19
C THR A 394 -3.62 7.86 -37.47
N GLU A 395 -3.54 9.14 -37.82
CA GLU A 395 -4.46 10.20 -37.41
C GLU A 395 -5.90 9.87 -37.82
N GLY A 396 -6.84 10.05 -36.89
CA GLY A 396 -8.26 9.97 -37.19
C GLY A 396 -9.13 10.22 -35.96
N HIS A 397 -9.82 11.37 -35.99
CA HIS A 397 -11.01 11.72 -35.20
C HIS A 397 -10.81 12.30 -33.80
N ALA A 398 -10.34 13.55 -33.76
CA ALA A 398 -10.82 14.54 -32.81
C ALA A 398 -11.98 15.32 -33.46
N LEU A 399 -13.22 15.12 -33.00
CA LEU A 399 -14.31 16.11 -33.03
C LEU A 399 -15.56 15.50 -32.37
N VAL A 400 -16.33 16.36 -31.68
CA VAL A 400 -17.61 16.13 -30.97
C VAL A 400 -17.50 15.74 -29.49
N LEU A 401 -17.34 16.77 -28.63
CA LEU A 401 -18.18 17.02 -27.44
C LEU A 401 -17.65 18.28 -26.73
N LEU A 402 -17.71 19.41 -27.43
CA LEU A 402 -17.48 20.74 -26.87
C LEU A 402 -18.72 21.58 -27.16
N GLU A 403 -19.87 21.18 -26.62
CA GLU A 403 -21.12 21.93 -26.76
C GLU A 403 -22.18 21.51 -25.72
N MET A 404 -21.87 21.52 -24.42
CA MET A 404 -22.88 21.45 -23.34
C MET A 404 -22.49 22.23 -22.06
N MET A 405 -21.76 23.35 -22.21
CA MET A 405 -21.54 24.30 -21.11
C MET A 405 -22.25 25.62 -21.41
N SER A 406 -23.57 25.67 -21.22
CA SER A 406 -24.30 26.91 -20.95
C SER A 406 -25.73 26.59 -20.52
N SER A 407 -26.01 26.76 -19.23
CA SER A 407 -27.33 27.18 -18.75
C SER A 407 -27.22 27.61 -17.30
N ASP A 408 -27.45 28.91 -17.10
CA ASP A 408 -27.50 29.61 -15.82
C ASP A 408 -28.52 28.98 -14.85
N VAL A 409 -28.13 28.87 -13.58
CA VAL A 409 -28.97 28.42 -12.46
C VAL A 409 -29.55 29.63 -11.72
N PRO A 410 -30.88 29.79 -11.60
CA PRO A 410 -31.46 30.71 -10.63
C PRO A 410 -31.49 30.05 -9.25
N MET A 411 -30.91 30.75 -8.28
CA MET A 411 -30.84 30.36 -6.88
C MET A 411 -32.18 30.66 -6.17
N GLY A 412 -32.79 29.64 -5.56
CA GLY A 412 -33.84 29.80 -4.55
C GLY A 412 -35.03 28.86 -4.71
N GLN A 413 -34.96 27.67 -4.10
CA GLN A 413 -36.14 26.94 -3.62
C GLN A 413 -35.76 25.91 -2.54
N ALA A 414 -36.70 25.70 -1.62
CA ALA A 414 -36.58 24.94 -0.37
C ALA A 414 -36.15 23.47 -0.56
N SER A 415 -35.62 22.89 0.51
CA SER A 415 -35.14 21.51 0.63
C SER A 415 -36.08 20.50 -0.05
N PRO A 416 -35.58 19.60 -0.90
CA PRO A 416 -36.41 18.53 -1.46
C PRO A 416 -36.86 17.55 -0.35
N PRO A 417 -38.05 16.94 -0.48
CA PRO A 417 -38.52 15.95 0.48
C PRO A 417 -37.62 14.70 0.44
N ILE A 418 -37.48 14.07 1.61
CA ILE A 418 -36.82 12.78 1.86
C ILE A 418 -37.26 11.76 0.78
N PRO A 419 -36.35 11.02 0.13
CA PRO A 419 -36.75 10.08 -0.92
C PRO A 419 -37.61 8.94 -0.38
N GLU A 420 -38.66 8.62 -1.13
CA GLU A 420 -39.46 7.40 -0.99
C GLU A 420 -38.57 6.16 -1.19
N ALA A 421 -38.85 5.09 -0.43
CA ALA A 421 -38.12 3.83 -0.42
C ALA A 421 -37.76 3.32 -1.83
N GLU A 422 -36.59 2.65 -1.95
CA GLU A 422 -36.11 2.09 -3.22
C GLU A 422 -37.24 1.36 -3.99
N PRO A 423 -37.44 1.66 -5.29
CA PRO A 423 -38.41 0.96 -6.10
C PRO A 423 -38.16 -0.55 -6.07
N LYS A 424 -39.08 -1.29 -5.43
CA LYS A 424 -39.04 -2.75 -5.42
C LYS A 424 -39.73 -3.30 -6.66
N TYR A 425 -39.06 -4.20 -7.37
CA TYR A 425 -39.61 -4.88 -8.54
C TYR A 425 -39.92 -6.31 -8.14
N GLY A 426 -41.21 -6.66 -8.09
CA GLY A 426 -41.64 -8.00 -7.66
C GLY A 426 -41.30 -8.31 -6.19
N GLY A 427 -41.09 -7.29 -5.36
CA GLY A 427 -40.73 -7.45 -3.93
C GLY A 427 -39.23 -7.46 -3.65
N PHE A 428 -38.39 -7.47 -4.69
CA PHE A 428 -36.93 -7.45 -4.59
C PHE A 428 -36.36 -6.07 -4.89
N THR A 429 -35.23 -5.75 -4.26
CA THR A 429 -34.44 -4.56 -4.58
C THR A 429 -33.74 -4.73 -5.92
N ARG A 430 -33.25 -3.63 -6.49
CA ARG A 430 -32.41 -3.68 -7.69
C ARG A 430 -31.20 -4.59 -7.48
N PHE A 431 -30.57 -4.52 -6.30
CA PHE A 431 -29.43 -5.35 -5.95
C PHE A 431 -29.72 -6.84 -5.97
N GLU A 432 -30.82 -7.26 -5.36
CA GLU A 432 -31.20 -8.67 -5.31
C GLU A 432 -31.41 -9.22 -6.72
N ILE A 433 -32.05 -8.43 -7.59
CA ILE A 433 -32.30 -8.79 -8.98
C ILE A 433 -31.00 -8.85 -9.79
N GLU A 434 -30.14 -7.84 -9.66
CA GLU A 434 -28.84 -7.78 -10.35
C GLU A 434 -27.92 -8.92 -9.88
N LEU A 435 -27.90 -9.22 -8.58
CA LEU A 435 -27.12 -10.29 -7.97
C LEU A 435 -27.58 -11.68 -8.41
N GLU A 436 -28.89 -11.92 -8.45
CA GLU A 436 -29.45 -13.18 -8.95
C GLU A 436 -29.12 -13.37 -10.44
N PHE A 437 -29.31 -12.33 -11.23
CA PHE A 437 -29.03 -12.37 -12.66
C PHE A 437 -27.54 -12.60 -12.96
N VAL A 438 -26.65 -11.82 -12.35
CA VAL A 438 -25.21 -11.93 -12.64
C VAL A 438 -24.67 -13.31 -12.24
N GLN A 439 -25.11 -13.86 -11.10
CA GLN A 439 -24.70 -15.20 -10.69
C GLN A 439 -25.20 -16.30 -11.62
N SER A 440 -26.34 -16.10 -12.28
CA SER A 440 -26.86 -17.04 -13.28
C SER A 440 -25.95 -17.14 -14.51
N LEU A 441 -25.14 -16.11 -14.80
CA LEU A 441 -24.15 -16.13 -15.89
C LEU A 441 -23.01 -17.12 -15.65
N ALA A 442 -22.82 -17.61 -14.42
CA ALA A 442 -21.88 -18.70 -14.15
C ALA A 442 -22.23 -20.00 -14.90
N ASN A 443 -23.51 -20.17 -15.29
CA ASN A 443 -23.99 -21.37 -15.97
C ASN A 443 -23.92 -21.22 -17.52
N PRO A 444 -23.05 -21.96 -18.23
CA PRO A 444 -22.94 -21.90 -19.69
C PRO A 444 -24.25 -22.21 -20.43
N PHE A 445 -25.11 -23.07 -19.88
CA PHE A 445 -26.41 -23.38 -20.48
C PHE A 445 -27.38 -22.20 -20.38
N TYR A 446 -27.26 -21.37 -19.35
CA TYR A 446 -28.03 -20.14 -19.24
C TYR A 446 -27.57 -19.12 -20.30
N LEU A 447 -26.26 -19.01 -20.54
CA LEU A 447 -25.72 -18.19 -21.64
C LEU A 447 -26.24 -18.64 -23.01
N ASN A 448 -26.24 -19.95 -23.25
CA ASN A 448 -26.81 -20.55 -24.46
C ASN A 448 -28.30 -20.23 -24.60
N HIS A 449 -29.06 -20.30 -23.49
CA HIS A 449 -30.46 -19.91 -23.46
C HIS A 449 -30.64 -18.43 -23.84
N LEU A 450 -29.89 -17.50 -23.24
CA LEU A 450 -29.93 -16.07 -23.57
C LEU A 450 -29.62 -15.81 -25.05
N ALA A 451 -28.63 -16.53 -25.61
CA ALA A 451 -28.28 -16.46 -27.03
C ALA A 451 -29.42 -16.97 -27.92
N SER A 452 -30.07 -18.09 -27.54
CA SER A 452 -31.20 -18.65 -28.28
C SER A 452 -32.42 -17.73 -28.30
N GLN A 453 -32.62 -16.95 -27.23
CA GLN A 453 -33.63 -15.90 -27.14
C GLN A 453 -33.26 -14.61 -27.89
N LYS A 454 -32.07 -14.58 -28.52
CA LYS A 454 -31.51 -13.42 -29.23
C LYS A 454 -31.27 -12.19 -28.35
N LEU A 455 -31.30 -12.34 -27.02
CA LEU A 455 -31.05 -11.25 -26.07
C LEU A 455 -29.61 -10.74 -26.18
N LEU A 456 -28.65 -11.62 -26.47
CA LEU A 456 -27.23 -11.23 -26.65
C LEU A 456 -26.96 -10.38 -27.90
N ASN A 457 -27.95 -10.22 -28.79
CA ASN A 457 -27.87 -9.35 -29.96
C ASN A 457 -28.58 -8.01 -29.75
N ASP A 458 -29.31 -7.84 -28.65
CA ASP A 458 -29.98 -6.58 -28.32
C ASP A 458 -28.96 -5.57 -27.79
N PRO A 459 -28.75 -4.42 -28.45
CA PRO A 459 -27.82 -3.39 -27.99
C PRO A 459 -28.09 -2.91 -26.55
N ALA A 460 -29.36 -2.86 -26.13
CA ALA A 460 -29.72 -2.46 -24.78
C ALA A 460 -29.28 -3.51 -23.75
N PHE A 461 -29.45 -4.80 -24.07
CA PHE A 461 -29.03 -5.89 -23.21
C PHE A 461 -27.50 -6.01 -23.14
N VAL A 462 -26.79 -5.79 -24.25
CA VAL A 462 -25.32 -5.74 -24.26
C VAL A 462 -24.80 -4.59 -23.40
N ALA A 463 -25.42 -3.41 -23.46
CA ALA A 463 -25.09 -2.29 -22.59
C ALA A 463 -25.34 -2.62 -21.10
N TYR A 464 -26.41 -3.37 -20.80
CA TYR A 464 -26.68 -3.85 -19.44
C TYR A 464 -25.62 -4.84 -18.94
N LEU A 465 -25.18 -5.78 -19.78
CA LEU A 465 -24.06 -6.69 -19.45
C LEU A 465 -22.75 -5.93 -19.23
N ALA A 466 -22.49 -4.86 -20.00
CA ALA A 466 -21.35 -3.98 -19.78
C ALA A 466 -21.47 -3.22 -18.45
N TYR A 467 -22.66 -2.73 -18.11
CA TYR A 467 -22.94 -2.10 -16.82
C TYR A 467 -22.61 -3.06 -15.66
N LEU A 468 -23.06 -4.32 -15.73
CA LEU A 468 -22.82 -5.32 -14.68
C LEU A 468 -21.33 -5.66 -14.46
N GLN A 469 -20.39 -5.21 -15.29
CA GLN A 469 -18.95 -5.39 -15.04
C GLN A 469 -18.49 -4.83 -13.68
N TYR A 470 -19.26 -3.95 -13.03
CA TYR A 470 -18.96 -3.50 -11.66
C TYR A 470 -18.89 -4.64 -10.64
N TRP A 471 -19.54 -5.79 -10.90
CA TRP A 471 -19.45 -6.99 -10.06
C TRP A 471 -18.02 -7.55 -9.96
N SER A 472 -17.14 -7.22 -10.91
CA SER A 472 -15.70 -7.54 -10.85
C SER A 472 -14.94 -6.73 -9.81
N ARG A 473 -15.50 -5.60 -9.37
CA ARG A 473 -14.86 -4.73 -8.37
C ARG A 473 -14.90 -5.42 -7.01
N PRO A 474 -13.81 -5.35 -6.23
CA PRO A 474 -13.70 -6.15 -5.02
C PRO A 474 -14.70 -5.83 -3.90
N PRO A 475 -15.38 -4.66 -3.86
CA PRO A 475 -16.52 -4.47 -2.96
C PRO A 475 -17.77 -5.32 -3.27
N TYR A 476 -17.95 -5.83 -4.49
CA TYR A 476 -19.15 -6.58 -4.92
C TYR A 476 -18.89 -8.07 -5.13
N ILE A 477 -17.67 -8.43 -5.52
CA ILE A 477 -17.28 -9.82 -5.77
C ILE A 477 -17.57 -10.75 -4.58
N LYS A 478 -17.54 -10.21 -3.35
CA LYS A 478 -17.79 -10.95 -2.10
C LYS A 478 -19.22 -11.52 -2.00
N TYR A 479 -20.17 -11.01 -2.78
CA TYR A 479 -21.55 -11.50 -2.78
C TYR A 479 -21.79 -12.61 -3.81
N LEU A 480 -20.83 -12.86 -4.71
CA LEU A 480 -20.96 -13.91 -5.73
C LEU A 480 -20.62 -15.28 -5.12
N ASN A 481 -21.51 -16.26 -5.30
CA ASN A 481 -21.27 -17.65 -4.89
C ASN A 481 -20.18 -18.32 -5.75
N TYR A 482 -20.09 -17.96 -7.03
CA TYR A 482 -19.15 -18.54 -8.00
C TYR A 482 -18.43 -17.44 -8.79
N PRO A 483 -17.56 -16.63 -8.14
CA PRO A 483 -17.00 -15.41 -8.75
C PRO A 483 -16.17 -15.70 -10.01
N GLY A 484 -15.36 -16.76 -10.02
CA GLY A 484 -14.54 -17.14 -11.17
C GLY A 484 -15.33 -17.30 -12.48
N PRO A 485 -16.22 -18.30 -12.59
CA PRO A 485 -17.01 -18.49 -13.81
C PRO A 485 -17.97 -17.33 -14.10
N THR A 486 -18.56 -16.72 -13.06
CA THR A 486 -19.45 -15.55 -13.23
C THR A 486 -18.74 -14.41 -13.95
N LEU A 487 -17.59 -13.98 -13.42
CA LEU A 487 -16.85 -12.84 -13.96
C LEU A 487 -16.20 -13.16 -15.30
N LYS A 488 -15.70 -14.38 -15.47
CA LYS A 488 -15.10 -14.81 -16.74
C LYS A 488 -16.12 -14.79 -17.87
N HIS A 489 -17.32 -15.31 -17.65
CA HIS A 489 -18.37 -15.26 -18.66
C HIS A 489 -18.87 -13.84 -18.90
N LEU A 490 -19.00 -13.02 -17.85
CA LEU A 490 -19.40 -11.62 -17.99
C LEU A 490 -18.41 -10.82 -18.86
N GLU A 491 -17.10 -11.06 -18.69
CA GLU A 491 -16.02 -10.55 -19.54
C GLU A 491 -16.15 -11.05 -20.98
N LEU A 492 -16.28 -12.36 -21.20
CA LEU A 492 -16.42 -12.95 -22.53
C LEU A 492 -17.66 -12.42 -23.28
N LEU A 493 -18.77 -12.15 -22.58
CA LEU A 493 -19.96 -11.57 -23.16
C LEU A 493 -19.76 -10.14 -23.72
N GLN A 494 -18.66 -9.46 -23.40
CA GLN A 494 -18.32 -8.19 -24.05
C GLN A 494 -17.83 -8.39 -25.49
N GLU A 495 -17.34 -9.57 -25.82
CA GLU A 495 -16.91 -9.92 -27.17
C GLU A 495 -18.10 -10.33 -28.06
N GLU A 496 -18.29 -9.61 -29.18
CA GLU A 496 -19.37 -9.91 -30.12
C GLU A 496 -19.28 -11.34 -30.67
N ARG A 497 -18.06 -11.80 -30.95
CA ARG A 497 -17.81 -13.14 -31.43
C ARG A 497 -18.31 -14.20 -30.45
N PHE A 498 -17.99 -14.06 -29.16
CA PHE A 498 -18.45 -14.99 -28.14
C PHE A 498 -19.98 -14.99 -28.01
N ARG A 499 -20.63 -13.82 -28.06
CA ARG A 499 -22.09 -13.71 -28.05
C ARG A 499 -22.76 -14.44 -29.21
N GLN A 500 -22.11 -14.46 -30.38
CA GLN A 500 -22.58 -15.22 -31.54
C GLN A 500 -22.31 -16.72 -31.39
N ASP A 501 -21.13 -17.10 -30.90
CA ASP A 501 -20.69 -18.50 -30.83
C ASP A 501 -21.41 -19.30 -29.73
N ILE A 502 -21.77 -18.67 -28.59
CA ILE A 502 -22.36 -19.35 -27.42
C ILE A 502 -23.79 -19.89 -27.66
N ILE A 503 -24.42 -19.53 -28.79
CA ILE A 503 -25.67 -20.18 -29.24
C ILE A 503 -25.46 -21.66 -29.58
N SER A 504 -24.22 -22.09 -29.84
CA SER A 504 -23.86 -23.48 -30.08
C SER A 504 -23.98 -24.32 -28.80
N PRO A 505 -24.80 -25.38 -28.77
CA PRO A 505 -24.87 -26.30 -27.64
C PRO A 505 -23.52 -26.96 -27.33
N ASP A 506 -22.71 -27.22 -28.36
CA ASP A 506 -21.39 -27.85 -28.22
C ASP A 506 -20.42 -26.95 -27.45
N LEU A 507 -20.47 -25.64 -27.69
CA LEU A 507 -19.65 -24.66 -26.97
C LEU A 507 -20.08 -24.55 -25.50
N ALA A 508 -21.39 -24.51 -25.24
CA ALA A 508 -21.91 -24.50 -23.88
C ALA A 508 -21.52 -25.77 -23.09
N GLN A 509 -21.56 -26.94 -23.74
CA GLN A 509 -21.12 -28.21 -23.18
C GLN A 509 -19.61 -28.21 -22.88
N ALA A 510 -18.79 -27.66 -23.79
CA ALA A 510 -17.34 -27.56 -23.62
C ALA A 510 -16.98 -26.66 -22.42
N LEU A 511 -17.60 -25.47 -22.32
CA LEU A 511 -17.41 -24.56 -21.19
C LEU A 511 -17.83 -25.20 -19.86
N ALA A 512 -18.94 -25.96 -19.85
CA ALA A 512 -19.39 -26.67 -18.66
C ALA A 512 -18.38 -27.76 -18.24
N ALA A 513 -17.82 -28.51 -19.20
CA ALA A 513 -16.82 -29.54 -18.95
C ALA A 513 -15.49 -28.94 -18.44
N GLU A 514 -15.05 -27.82 -19.01
CA GLU A 514 -13.87 -27.09 -18.54
C GLU A 514 -14.06 -26.53 -17.13
N GLY A 515 -15.24 -25.98 -16.83
CA GLY A 515 -15.58 -25.50 -15.48
C GLY A 515 -15.51 -26.61 -14.43
N VAL A 516 -16.03 -27.80 -14.74
CA VAL A 516 -15.92 -28.99 -13.86
C VAL A 516 -14.45 -29.38 -13.68
N LYS A 517 -13.67 -29.42 -14.76
CA LYS A 517 -12.25 -29.78 -14.71
C LYS A 517 -11.44 -28.81 -13.83
N ALA A 518 -11.65 -27.51 -14.01
CA ALA A 518 -10.99 -26.47 -13.21
C ALA A 518 -11.36 -26.57 -11.71
N SER A 519 -12.61 -26.92 -11.38
CA SER A 519 -13.04 -27.11 -9.98
C SER A 519 -12.40 -28.33 -9.31
N VAL A 520 -12.16 -29.41 -10.07
CA VAL A 520 -11.53 -30.64 -9.58
C VAL A 520 -10.01 -30.47 -9.41
N GLU A 521 -9.37 -29.69 -10.28
CA GLU A 521 -7.94 -29.35 -10.14
C GLU A 521 -7.72 -28.46 -8.91
N TRP A 522 -8.60 -27.48 -8.66
CA TRP A 522 -8.52 -26.60 -7.48
C TRP A 522 -8.58 -27.35 -6.13
N HIS A 523 -9.43 -28.37 -6.01
CA HIS A 523 -9.55 -29.19 -4.78
C HIS A 523 -8.38 -30.18 -4.55
N LYS A 524 -7.45 -30.31 -5.50
CA LYS A 524 -6.23 -31.11 -5.30
C LYS A 524 -5.06 -30.30 -4.72
N ASP A 525 -5.19 -28.98 -4.74
CA ASP A 525 -4.18 -28.03 -4.26
C ASP A 525 -4.53 -27.45 -2.85
N GLU A 526 -5.62 -27.92 -2.23
CA GLU A 526 -5.92 -27.78 -0.78
C GLU A 526 -5.42 -29.00 0.02
#